data_AF-A0A9E4XSI3-F1
#
_entry.id   AF-A0A9E4XSI3-F1
#
_cell.length_a   1.000
_cell.length_b   1.000
_cell.length_c   1.000
_cell.angle_alpha   90.00
_cell.angle_beta   90.00
_cell.angle_gamma   90.00
#
_symmetry.space_group_name_H-M   'P 1'
#
loop_
_entity.id
_entity.type
_entity.pdbx_description
1 polymer ?
#
loop_
_entity_poly.entity_id
_entity_poly.type
_entity_poly.pdbx_seq_one_letter_code
_entity_poly.pdbx_strand_id
1 'polypeptide(L)'
;MPFPPKLQDFRLATGTPILADFKSIPYRRGEVLNWYNRVRLLQWFYRQTIDCGLLGDFMDEYGVTHIVLGPRQLGQSCPEMRERYNDGHYAVYVLESQP
;
A
#
# COMPACT_ATOMS: atom_id res chain seq x y z
N MET A 1 13.15 -10.88 -2.96
CA MET A 1 12.41 -10.11 -1.93
C MET A 1 10.95 -10.04 -2.37
N PRO A 2 10.00 -10.69 -1.70
CA PRO A 2 8.61 -10.61 -2.12
C PRO A 2 8.06 -9.24 -1.71
N PHE A 3 7.56 -8.48 -2.68
CA PHE A 3 6.72 -7.30 -2.46
C PHE A 3 5.28 -7.77 -2.65
N PRO A 4 4.58 -8.22 -1.59
CA PRO A 4 3.14 -8.45 -1.66
C PRO A 4 2.40 -7.12 -1.46
N PRO A 5 1.32 -6.86 -2.20
CA PRO A 5 0.87 -7.51 -3.44
C PRO A 5 1.75 -7.11 -4.64
N LYS A 6 1.67 -7.86 -5.75
CA LYS A 6 2.22 -7.43 -7.06
C LYS A 6 1.41 -6.24 -7.61
N LEU A 7 1.43 -5.11 -6.90
CA LEU A 7 0.63 -3.92 -7.19
C LEU A 7 0.94 -3.32 -8.56
N GLN A 8 2.07 -3.70 -9.17
CA GLN A 8 2.33 -3.40 -10.57
C GLN A 8 1.24 -3.96 -11.50
N ASP A 9 0.89 -5.24 -11.36
CA ASP A 9 -0.09 -5.88 -12.25
C ASP A 9 -1.46 -5.23 -12.04
N PHE A 10 -1.79 -4.89 -10.79
CA PHE A 10 -2.98 -4.13 -10.43
C PHE A 10 -3.01 -2.75 -11.09
N ARG A 11 -1.92 -1.97 -11.01
CA ARG A 11 -1.80 -0.66 -11.68
C ARG A 11 -2.00 -0.78 -13.18
N LEU A 12 -1.36 -1.75 -13.81
CA LEU A 12 -1.44 -1.94 -15.26
C LEU A 12 -2.85 -2.36 -15.71
N ALA A 13 -3.53 -3.21 -14.93
CA ALA A 13 -4.87 -3.69 -15.26
C ALA A 13 -5.96 -2.64 -14.99
N THR A 14 -5.82 -1.83 -13.94
CA THR A 14 -6.87 -0.89 -13.49
C THR A 14 -6.65 0.55 -13.95
N GLY A 15 -5.42 0.91 -14.33
CA GLY A 15 -5.04 2.30 -14.56
C GLY A 15 -4.91 3.13 -13.28
N THR A 16 -5.14 2.53 -12.11
CA THR A 16 -5.10 3.22 -10.82
C THR A 16 -3.64 3.39 -10.34
N PRO A 17 -3.25 4.58 -9.85
CA PRO A 17 -1.91 4.80 -9.32
C PRO A 17 -1.66 3.96 -8.06
N ILE A 18 -0.39 3.64 -7.84
CA ILE A 18 0.10 2.95 -6.64
C ILE A 18 1.19 3.80 -6.00
N LEU A 19 1.34 3.71 -4.68
CA LEU A 19 2.25 4.57 -3.92
C LEU A 19 3.72 4.43 -4.38
N ALA A 20 4.19 3.18 -4.52
CA ALA A 20 5.50 2.89 -5.09
C ALA A 20 5.57 1.44 -5.61
N ASP A 21 6.46 1.23 -6.57
CA ASP A 21 6.85 -0.09 -7.06
C ASP A 21 8.35 -0.13 -7.39
N PHE A 22 8.92 -1.34 -7.50
CA PHE A 22 10.36 -1.51 -7.78
C PHE A 22 10.76 -1.35 -9.26
N LYS A 23 9.81 -1.25 -10.18
CA LYS A 23 10.07 -1.15 -11.63
C LYS A 23 10.00 0.27 -12.16
N SER A 24 9.42 1.20 -11.40
CA SER A 24 9.30 2.64 -11.71
C SER A 24 10.32 3.48 -10.94
N ILE A 25 11.61 3.08 -10.95
CA ILE A 25 12.68 3.80 -10.24
C ILE A 25 12.99 5.10 -10.99
N PRO A 26 12.98 6.27 -10.33
CA PRO A 26 13.32 7.53 -10.97
C PRO A 26 14.82 7.66 -11.25
N TYR A 27 15.21 8.49 -12.21
CA TYR A 27 16.61 8.67 -12.61
C TYR A 27 17.32 9.84 -11.91
N ARG A 28 16.56 10.79 -11.34
CA ARG A 28 17.14 11.93 -10.63
C ARG A 28 17.51 11.54 -9.21
N ARG A 29 18.71 11.93 -8.75
CA ARG A 29 19.24 11.56 -7.42
C ARG A 29 18.27 11.84 -6.27
N GLY A 30 17.62 13.00 -6.24
CA GLY A 30 16.66 13.34 -5.16
C GLY A 30 15.39 12.50 -5.19
N GLU A 31 14.90 12.18 -6.38
CA GLU A 31 13.70 11.36 -6.55
C GLU A 31 13.96 9.89 -6.16
N VAL A 32 15.19 9.38 -6.36
CA VAL A 32 15.58 8.03 -5.93
C VAL A 32 15.46 7.87 -4.41
N LEU A 33 15.87 8.87 -3.64
CA LEU A 33 15.75 8.83 -2.17
C LEU A 33 14.28 8.80 -1.73
N ASN A 34 13.44 9.65 -2.33
CA ASN A 34 12.00 9.67 -2.03
C ASN A 34 11.32 8.34 -2.39
N TRP A 35 11.65 7.79 -3.56
CA TRP A 35 11.17 6.47 -3.97
C TRP A 35 11.60 5.38 -2.99
N TYR A 36 12.87 5.38 -2.59
CA TYR A 36 13.41 4.39 -1.66
C TYR A 36 12.73 4.46 -0.29
N ASN A 37 12.46 5.68 0.21
CA ASN A 37 11.73 5.88 1.46
C ASN A 37 10.31 5.29 1.37
N ARG A 38 9.57 5.55 0.29
CA ARG A 38 8.23 4.97 0.06
C ARG A 38 8.26 3.45 0.01
N VAL A 39 9.24 2.89 -0.71
CA VAL A 39 9.41 1.43 -0.81
C VAL A 39 9.71 0.82 0.56
N ARG A 40 10.59 1.45 1.36
CA ARG A 40 10.87 0.98 2.72
C ARG A 40 9.63 1.04 3.59
N LEU A 41 8.87 2.13 3.54
CA LEU A 41 7.68 2.31 4.34
C LEU A 41 6.61 1.25 4.00
N LEU A 42 6.41 0.96 2.71
CA LEU A 42 5.57 -0.17 2.26
C LEU A 42 6.09 -1.54 2.74
N GLN A 43 7.41 -1.74 2.78
CA GLN A 43 7.99 -2.98 3.33
C GLN A 43 7.80 -3.11 4.84
N TRP A 44 7.73 -2.01 5.58
CA TRP A 44 7.39 -2.02 7.01
C TRP A 44 5.92 -2.33 7.22
N PHE A 45 5.05 -1.72 6.42
CA PHE A 45 3.61 -1.95 6.48
C PHE A 45 3.21 -3.39 6.10
N TYR A 46 3.72 -3.95 4.99
CA TYR A 46 3.33 -5.27 4.49
C TYR A 46 4.19 -6.44 5.05
N ARG A 47 4.62 -6.38 6.30
CA ARG A 47 5.38 -7.48 6.94
C ARG A 47 4.47 -8.67 7.27
N GLN A 48 4.73 -9.35 8.39
CA GLN A 48 3.86 -10.43 8.87
C GLN A 48 2.50 -9.89 9.32
N THR A 49 2.50 -8.71 9.95
CA THR A 49 1.30 -7.98 10.34
C THR A 49 1.31 -6.58 9.74
N ILE A 50 0.13 -6.06 9.41
CA ILE A 50 -0.05 -4.67 9.00
C ILE A 50 0.21 -3.75 10.19
N ASP A 51 0.91 -2.65 9.94
CA ASP A 51 1.19 -1.63 10.94
C ASP A 51 0.21 -0.47 10.79
N CYS A 52 -0.83 -0.46 11.64
CA CYS A 52 -1.85 0.58 11.61
C CYS A 52 -1.29 1.97 11.93
N GLY A 53 -0.15 2.06 12.63
CA GLY A 53 0.49 3.35 12.95
C GLY A 53 0.96 4.13 11.72
N LEU A 54 1.17 3.44 10.58
CA LEU A 54 1.60 4.05 9.32
C LEU A 54 0.42 4.53 8.46
N LEU A 55 -0.83 4.27 8.85
CA LEU A 55 -2.01 4.68 8.07
C LEU A 55 -2.16 6.20 8.00
N GLY A 56 -1.86 6.91 9.08
CA GLY A 56 -1.87 8.37 9.11
C GLY A 56 -0.93 8.96 8.07
N ASP A 57 0.34 8.50 8.06
CA ASP A 57 1.33 8.93 7.07
C ASP A 57 0.87 8.65 5.63
N PHE A 58 0.26 7.48 5.38
CA PHE A 58 -0.28 7.16 4.07
C PHE A 58 -1.37 8.11 3.60
N MET A 59 -2.27 8.51 4.51
CA MET A 59 -3.39 9.38 4.18
C MET A 59 -2.93 10.83 4.04
N ASP A 60 -2.17 11.33 5.02
CA ASP A 60 -1.83 12.74 5.14
C ASP A 60 -0.65 13.14 4.23
N GLU A 61 0.41 12.32 4.18
CA GLU A 61 1.62 12.64 3.41
C GLU A 61 1.49 12.21 1.93
N TYR A 62 0.84 11.07 1.69
CA TYR A 62 0.81 10.45 0.37
C TYR A 62 -0.57 10.43 -0.32
N GLY A 63 -1.64 10.81 0.37
CA GLY A 63 -2.99 10.84 -0.20
C GLY A 63 -3.52 9.46 -0.57
N VAL A 64 -3.09 8.41 0.13
CA VAL A 64 -3.58 7.03 -0.11
C VAL A 64 -5.04 6.94 0.33
N THR A 65 -5.88 6.44 -0.57
CA THR A 65 -7.32 6.28 -0.34
C THR A 65 -7.72 4.83 -0.15
N HIS A 66 -6.93 3.90 -0.68
CA HIS A 66 -7.24 2.48 -0.68
C HIS A 66 -6.00 1.64 -0.34
N ILE A 67 -6.23 0.55 0.38
CA ILE A 67 -5.22 -0.46 0.70
C ILE A 67 -5.65 -1.82 0.16
N VAL A 68 -4.70 -2.56 -0.40
CA VAL A 68 -4.92 -3.91 -0.92
C VAL A 68 -4.11 -4.89 -0.09
N LEU A 69 -4.79 -5.78 0.63
CA LEU A 69 -4.16 -6.86 1.39
C LEU A 69 -4.13 -8.13 0.55
N GLY A 70 -2.97 -8.79 0.53
CA GLY A 70 -2.80 -10.09 -0.10
C GLY A 70 -2.93 -11.25 0.90
N PRO A 71 -2.72 -12.50 0.45
CA PRO A 71 -3.03 -13.71 1.26
C PRO A 71 -2.37 -13.78 2.63
N ARG A 72 -1.19 -13.15 2.80
CA ARG A 72 -0.47 -13.11 4.09
C ARG A 72 -1.09 -12.16 5.10
N GLN A 73 -1.80 -11.14 4.64
CA GLN A 73 -2.40 -10.09 5.46
C GLN A 73 -3.93 -10.14 5.45
N LEU A 74 -4.54 -11.11 4.77
CA LEU A 74 -5.98 -11.31 4.81
C LEU A 74 -6.45 -11.55 6.24
N GLY A 75 -7.60 -10.97 6.59
CA GLY A 75 -8.19 -11.01 7.94
C GLY A 75 -7.60 -10.01 8.92
N GLN A 76 -6.55 -9.27 8.55
CA GLN A 76 -6.05 -8.16 9.35
C GLN A 76 -6.82 -6.88 9.01
N SER A 77 -7.14 -6.09 10.03
CA SER A 77 -7.85 -4.82 9.87
C SER A 77 -7.32 -3.79 10.87
N CYS A 78 -7.42 -2.53 10.49
CA CYS A 78 -7.16 -1.37 11.33
C CYS A 78 -8.47 -0.57 11.52
N PRO A 79 -8.60 0.21 12.60
CA PRO A 79 -9.80 1.02 12.85
C PRO A 79 -10.20 1.94 11.70
N GLU A 80 -9.23 2.48 10.97
CA GLU A 80 -9.38 3.43 9.87
C GLU A 80 -9.67 2.76 8.51
N MET A 81 -9.68 1.42 8.49
CA MET A 81 -9.87 0.61 7.28
C MET A 81 -11.28 0.06 7.19
N ARG A 82 -11.99 0.40 6.11
CA ARG A 82 -13.31 -0.17 5.81
C ARG A 82 -13.24 -1.10 4.61
N GLU A 83 -13.54 -2.39 4.84
CA GLU A 83 -13.56 -3.39 3.77
C GLU A 83 -14.61 -3.02 2.70
N ARG A 84 -14.20 -3.03 1.43
CA ARG A 84 -15.07 -2.85 0.27
C ARG A 84 -15.18 -4.10 -0.60
N TYR A 85 -14.14 -4.92 -0.60
CA TYR A 85 -14.08 -6.12 -1.42
C TYR A 85 -13.20 -7.16 -0.75
N ASN A 86 -13.58 -8.42 -0.83
CA ASN A 86 -12.81 -9.55 -0.36
C ASN A 86 -13.21 -10.80 -1.14
N ASP A 87 -12.26 -11.49 -1.76
CA ASP A 87 -12.48 -12.73 -2.51
C ASP A 87 -11.70 -13.94 -1.93
N GLY A 88 -11.20 -13.79 -0.70
CA GLY A 88 -10.38 -14.81 -0.05
C GLY A 88 -8.94 -14.91 -0.58
N HIS A 89 -8.56 -14.13 -1.60
CA HIS A 89 -7.18 -14.02 -2.09
C HIS A 89 -6.64 -12.59 -1.95
N TYR A 90 -7.50 -11.60 -2.20
CA TYR A 90 -7.24 -10.19 -2.01
C TYR A 90 -8.41 -9.52 -1.29
N ALA A 91 -8.08 -8.55 -0.45
CA ALA A 91 -9.06 -7.69 0.17
C ALA A 91 -8.71 -6.22 -0.09
N VAL A 92 -9.70 -5.42 -0.44
CA VAL A 92 -9.57 -3.98 -0.70
C VAL A 92 -10.30 -3.22 0.39
N TYR A 93 -9.57 -2.29 1.01
CA TYR A 93 -10.06 -1.44 2.08
C TYR A 93 -10.01 0.02 1.62
N VAL A 94 -11.04 0.78 1.97
CA VAL A 94 -11.05 2.23 1.89
C VAL A 94 -10.53 2.78 3.21
N LEU A 95 -9.66 3.78 3.13
CA LEU A 95 -9.23 4.55 4.29
C LEU A 95 -10.23 5.69 4.52
N GLU A 96 -10.84 5.71 5.70
CA GLU A 96 -11.71 6.80 6.14
C GLU A 96 -10.95 7.60 7.20
N SER A 97 -10.67 8.88 6.96
CA SER A 97 -10.13 9.75 8.01
C SER A 97 -11.22 9.91 9.05
N GLN A 98 -10.95 9.50 10.30
CA GLN A 98 -11.85 9.87 11.38
C GLN A 98 -11.99 11.41 11.39
N PRO A 99 -13.22 11.94 11.44
CA PRO A 99 -13.48 13.38 11.44
C PRO A 99 -12.96 14.08 12.70
#